data_AF-A0A3S1GX24-F1
#
_entry.id   AF-A0A3S1GX24-F1
#
_cell.length_a   1.000
_cell.length_b   1.000
_cell.length_c   1.000
_cell.angle_alpha   90.00
_cell.angle_beta   90.00
_cell.angle_gamma   90.00
#
_symmetry.space_group_name_H-M   'P 1'
#
loop_
_entity.id
_entity.type
_entity.pdbx_description
1 polymer ?
#
loop_
_entity_poly.entity_id
_entity_poly.type
_entity_poly.pdbx_seq_one_letter_code
_entity_poly.pdbx_strand_id
1 'polypeptide(L)' 'SKVSVIGIGMRSHAGVAATAFKALADKAINIRAITTSEIKISILIDGPYTELAVRTLHSVYGLDKQ' A
#
# COMPACT_ATOMS: atom_id res chain seq x y z
N SER A 1 -4.02 4.81 11.48
CA SER A 1 -2.76 4.04 11.35
C SER A 1 -2.05 4.34 10.06
N LYS A 2 -0.71 4.29 10.06
CA LYS A 2 0.12 4.50 8.86
C LYS A 2 0.63 3.14 8.37
N VAL A 3 0.30 2.78 7.14
CA VAL A 3 0.83 1.58 6.44
C VAL A 3 1.82 2.03 5.38
N SER A 4 2.89 1.28 5.15
CA SER A 4 3.92 1.65 4.18
C SER A 4 4.28 0.50 3.26
N VAL A 5 4.34 0.78 1.97
CA VAL A 5 4.94 -0.10 0.95
C VAL A 5 6.35 0.42 0.70
N ILE A 6 7.35 -0.46 0.78
CA ILE A 6 8.77 -0.11 0.59
C ILE A 6 9.33 -1.00 -0.52
N GLY A 7 10.04 -0.40 -1.47
CA GLY A 7 10.67 -1.13 -2.56
C GLY A 7 11.62 -0.26 -3.38
N ILE A 8 12.70 -0.86 -3.89
CA ILE A 8 13.65 -0.17 -4.76
C ILE A 8 13.02 -0.03 -6.15
N GLY A 9 13.22 1.12 -6.80
CA GLY A 9 12.76 1.33 -8.17
C GLY A 9 11.29 1.70 -8.33
N MET A 10 10.61 2.18 -7.28
CA MET A 10 9.22 2.67 -7.36
C MET A 10 9.06 3.83 -8.37
N ARG A 11 10.08 4.66 -8.54
CA ARG A 11 10.11 5.72 -9.58
C ARG A 11 10.14 5.15 -11.00
N SER A 12 10.82 4.02 -11.20
CA SER A 12 11.07 3.41 -12.51
C SER A 12 9.99 2.41 -12.91
N HIS A 13 9.26 1.86 -11.93
CA HIS A 13 8.16 0.92 -12.15
C HIS A 13 6.84 1.64 -11.98
N ALA A 14 6.38 2.27 -13.07
CA ALA A 14 5.05 2.87 -13.13
C ALA A 14 4.00 1.81 -12.76
N GLY A 15 3.11 2.14 -11.83
CA GLY A 15 2.00 1.27 -11.42
C GLY A 15 2.07 0.73 -10.01
N VAL A 16 3.21 0.79 -9.30
CA VAL A 16 3.29 0.32 -7.89
C VAL A 16 2.27 1.05 -7.02
N ALA A 17 2.24 2.39 -7.06
CA ALA A 17 1.26 3.16 -6.30
C ALA A 17 -0.18 2.86 -6.72
N ALA A 18 -0.44 2.74 -8.02
CA ALA A 18 -1.77 2.44 -8.54
C ALA A 18 -2.28 1.07 -8.05
N THR A 19 -1.42 0.04 -8.03
CA THR A 19 -1.75 -1.27 -7.48
C THR A 19 -2.11 -1.19 -6.01
N ALA A 20 -1.34 -0.45 -5.19
CA ALA A 20 -1.67 -0.25 -3.79
C ALA A 20 -3.03 0.44 -3.60
N PHE A 21 -3.28 1.54 -4.30
CA PHE A 21 -4.52 2.32 -4.14
C PHE A 21 -5.74 1.53 -4.61
N LYS A 22 -5.62 0.82 -5.73
CA LYS A 22 -6.68 -0.06 -6.23
C LYS A 22 -6.99 -1.16 -5.22
N ALA A 23 -5.97 -1.82 -4.68
CA ALA A 23 -6.15 -2.90 -3.72
C ALA A 23 -6.85 -2.43 -2.42
N LEU A 24 -6.54 -1.23 -1.93
CA LEU A 24 -7.23 -0.65 -0.78
C LEU A 24 -8.68 -0.23 -1.12
N ALA A 25 -8.90 0.32 -2.31
CA ALA A 25 -10.24 0.68 -2.78
C ALA A 25 -11.16 -0.54 -2.94
N ASP A 26 -10.64 -1.66 -3.45
CA ASP A 26 -11.37 -2.94 -3.60
C ASP A 26 -11.81 -3.52 -2.24
N LYS A 27 -11.19 -3.08 -1.14
CA LYS A 27 -11.55 -3.44 0.25
C LYS A 27 -12.36 -2.34 0.97
N ALA A 28 -12.80 -1.31 0.25
CA ALA A 28 -13.49 -0.15 0.79
C ALA A 28 -12.70 0.56 1.91
N ILE A 29 -11.37 0.55 1.84
CA ILE A 29 -10.50 1.23 2.80
C ILE A 29 -10.25 2.66 2.33
N ASN A 30 -10.76 3.64 3.08
CA ASN A 30 -10.55 5.05 2.75
C ASN A 30 -9.11 5.49 3.03
N ILE A 31 -8.50 6.18 2.06
CA ILE A 31 -7.16 6.77 2.20
C ILE A 31 -7.31 8.20 2.74
N ARG A 32 -6.72 8.46 3.91
CA ARG A 32 -6.76 9.78 4.58
C ARG A 32 -5.65 10.71 4.11
N ALA A 33 -4.48 10.17 3.85
CA ALA A 33 -3.32 10.91 3.36
C ALA A 33 -2.30 9.97 2.70
N ILE A 34 -1.52 10.51 1.78
CA ILE A 34 -0.43 9.80 1.10
C ILE A 34 0.84 10.64 1.23
N THR A 35 1.95 10.00 1.60
CA THR A 35 3.28 10.60 1.49
C THR A 35 4.22 9.64 0.78
N THR A 36 5.13 10.16 -0.05
CA THR A 36 5.98 9.34 -0.92
C THR A 36 7.45 9.78 -0.86
N SER A 37 8.36 8.82 -1.04
CA SER A 37 9.76 9.02 -1.40
C SER A 37 10.12 8.16 -2.62
N GLU A 38 11.38 8.17 -3.05
CA GLU A 38 11.82 7.37 -4.20
C GLU A 38 11.64 5.86 -4.04
N ILE A 39 11.53 5.39 -2.78
CA ILE A 39 11.48 3.96 -2.44
C ILE A 39 10.32 3.60 -1.50
N LYS A 40 9.44 4.55 -1.17
CA LYS A 40 8.41 4.34 -0.15
C LYS A 40 7.12 5.08 -0.46
N ILE A 41 6.00 4.41 -0.24
CA ILE A 41 4.67 5.00 -0.23
C ILE A 41 4.08 4.76 1.16
N SER A 42 3.75 5.82 1.88
CA SER A 42 3.06 5.75 3.16
C SER A 42 1.61 6.20 2.99
N ILE A 43 0.68 5.40 3.51
CA ILE A 43 -0.75 5.59 3.38
C ILE A 43 -1.33 5.67 4.79
N LEU A 44 -2.01 6.77 5.10
CA LEU A 44 -2.75 6.94 6.34
C LEU A 44 -4.18 6.41 6.15
N ILE A 45 -4.62 5.53 7.04
CA ILE A 45 -5.95 4.90 7.04
C ILE A 45 -6.53 4.88 8.46
N ASP A 46 -7.81 4.55 8.59
CA ASP A 46 -8.43 4.35 9.91
C ASP A 46 -7.89 3.07 10.58
N GLY A 47 -7.65 3.15 11.89
CA GLY A 47 -6.96 2.10 12.66
C GLY A 47 -7.54 0.69 12.54
N PRO A 48 -8.88 0.50 12.57
CA PRO A 48 -9.50 -0.82 12.45
C PRO A 48 -9.16 -1.58 11.16
N TYR A 49 -8.79 -0.87 10.08
CA TYR A 49 -8.45 -1.49 8.80
C TYR A 49 -6.98 -1.88 8.66
N THR A 50 -6.15 -1.66 9.69
CA THR A 50 -4.69 -1.83 9.58
C THR A 50 -4.30 -3.24 9.14
N GLU A 51 -4.82 -4.27 9.80
CA GLU A 51 -4.49 -5.67 9.48
C GLU A 51 -4.96 -6.05 8.07
N LEU A 52 -6.19 -5.65 7.71
CA LEU A 52 -6.73 -5.91 6.37
C LEU A 52 -5.91 -5.22 5.29
N ALA A 53 -5.50 -3.97 5.51
CA ALA A 53 -4.67 -3.21 4.58
C ALA A 53 -3.29 -3.84 4.41
N VAL A 54 -2.64 -4.25 5.50
CA VAL A 54 -1.33 -4.92 5.45
C VAL A 54 -1.42 -6.21 4.66
N ARG A 55 -2.36 -7.11 4.99
CA ARG A 55 -2.56 -8.37 4.27
C ARG A 55 -2.87 -8.16 2.80
N THR A 56 -3.79 -7.25 2.49
CA THR A 56 -4.18 -6.95 1.11
C THR A 56 -2.98 -6.48 0.29
N LEU A 57 -2.17 -5.57 0.84
CA LEU A 57 -0.96 -5.08 0.19
C LEU A 57 0.09 -6.20 0.04
N HIS A 58 0.26 -7.04 1.05
CA HIS A 58 1.19 -8.16 1.01
C HIS A 58 0.84 -9.16 -0.10
N SER A 59 -0.45 -9.50 -0.24
CA SER A 59 -0.94 -10.41 -1.28
C SER A 59 -0.80 -9.86 -2.68
N VAL A 60 -1.15 -8.59 -2.94
CA VAL A 60 -1.05 -8.02 -4.30
C VAL A 60 0.38 -7.86 -4.80
N TYR A 61 1.35 -7.80 -3.89
CA TYR A 61 2.78 -7.84 -4.21
C TYR A 61 3.39 -9.25 -4.15
N GLY A 62 2.58 -10.29 -3.88
CA GLY A 62 3.03 -11.68 -3.87
C GLY A 62 4.00 -12.02 -2.74
N LEU A 63 4.00 -11.24 -1.66
CA LEU A 63 4.94 -11.40 -0.54
C LEU A 63 4.50 -12.51 0.43
N ASP A 64 3.27 -13.02 0.33
CA ASP A 64 2.73 -14.11 1.17
C ASP A 64 3.51 -15.44 1.08
N LYS A 65 4.41 -15.56 0.10
CA LYS A 65 5.15 -16.79 -0.22
C LYS A 65 6.56 -16.85 0.41
N GLN A 66 6.91 -15.88 1.23
CA GLN A 66 8.17 -15.87 1.99
C GLN A 66 7.95 -16.27 3.45
#